data_AF-A0A1F4PM36-F1
#
_entry.id   AF-A0A1F4PM36-F1
#
_cell.length_a   1.000
_cell.length_b   1.000
_cell.length_c   1.000
_cell.angle_alpha   90.00
_cell.angle_beta   90.00
_cell.angle_gamma   90.00
#
_symmetry.space_group_name_H-M   'P 1'
#
loop_
_entity.id
_entity.type
_entity.pdbx_description
1 polymer ?
#
loop_
_entity_poly.entity_id
_entity_poly.type
_entity_poly.pdbx_seq_one_letter_code
_entity_poly.pdbx_strand_id
1 'polypeptide(L)'
;MQINELAKKCGCSIQNIIDFLAGLGVSIHNPSEQLGEGLVAMVLDKFTKTYSAKGISVDLRPIKLGDLSEQIKIPSGHLILFLLKKGHAFNKNQVLHKDILRILSNEFEFTLEEKISEVSNISDQKQRVFENLSVRPPVIVIVGHVDHGKTTLLDYIRKSRVAAKEKGGITQHLGAYRVDTAHGSLVFLDTPGHEAFSMMRKRGMSVADIAVLIVAADDGVMPQTVESIKQAQDAGLTIVVAVNKIDKVDHARVDAIKQQLSQHGLLIEDWGGQIVLVQISAKTGQGVDKLLEMLALQSEMLELKADPTSKAEGFILDSHMQKGLGPTATFLARHGTLLTGDYFVVGDTGGRVVSIVGSDGNKLTTATPAIPVKISGFDSLPKVGEYLKVVTFEEYKKSKLSKTKTEESIYLKSSQESILNIVLKTDTESSREAILHSISKLPDSKNINVIFSAAGNINESDVLMAEATNSAIIGFNIKAENKASMEAQQKSITINTFGIIYKLLEYLQKVIKDSEVPEISREKTGEAEVKKVFAIKSLGIIAGFQVRQGKIFRNGEVEIWRDGYKIGKGNIRSLQKDKKAMKEIGVGFEGAMLVEGYDNWQEGDKIVCFVETSKL
;
A
#
# COMPACT_ATOMS: atom_id res chain seq x y z
N MET A 1 -51.36 -10.99 -6.40
CA MET A 1 -50.85 -10.62 -5.06
C MET A 1 -50.00 -9.35 -5.19
N GLN A 2 -50.09 -8.39 -4.27
CA GLN A 2 -49.26 -7.18 -4.34
C GLN A 2 -47.79 -7.51 -4.02
N ILE A 3 -46.84 -6.80 -4.63
CA ILE A 3 -45.40 -7.04 -4.43
C ILE A 3 -45.01 -6.86 -2.96
N ASN A 4 -45.60 -5.90 -2.25
CA ASN A 4 -45.38 -5.70 -0.82
C ASN A 4 -45.78 -6.91 0.04
N GLU A 5 -46.89 -7.57 -0.30
CA GLU A 5 -47.35 -8.78 0.40
C GLU A 5 -46.50 -9.99 0.04
N LEU A 6 -46.08 -10.07 -1.23
CA LEU A 6 -45.20 -11.11 -1.75
C LEU A 6 -43.81 -11.02 -1.10
N ALA A 7 -43.26 -9.82 -0.93
CA ALA A 7 -41.98 -9.55 -0.26
C ALA A 7 -42.01 -9.99 1.21
N LYS A 8 -43.12 -9.71 1.91
CA LYS A 8 -43.34 -10.19 3.28
C LYS A 8 -43.40 -11.71 3.35
N LYS A 9 -44.11 -12.37 2.43
CA LYS A 9 -44.19 -13.85 2.40
C LYS A 9 -42.86 -14.52 2.04
N CYS A 10 -42.05 -13.88 1.20
CA CYS A 10 -40.75 -14.40 0.75
C CYS A 10 -39.58 -14.04 1.69
N GLY A 11 -39.83 -13.26 2.74
CA GLY A 11 -38.81 -12.80 3.69
C GLY A 11 -37.67 -12.02 3.01
N CYS A 12 -38.01 -11.11 2.09
CA CYS A 12 -37.04 -10.32 1.33
C CYS A 12 -37.51 -8.87 1.16
N SER A 13 -36.61 -7.99 0.70
CA SER A 13 -36.99 -6.61 0.39
C SER A 13 -37.86 -6.55 -0.86
N ILE A 14 -38.69 -5.50 -0.96
CA ILE A 14 -39.51 -5.22 -2.14
C ILE A 14 -38.63 -5.07 -3.39
N GLN A 15 -37.48 -4.40 -3.24
CA GLN A 15 -36.51 -4.22 -4.33
C GLN A 15 -35.99 -5.55 -4.88
N ASN A 16 -35.74 -6.55 -4.02
CA ASN A 16 -35.26 -7.86 -4.47
C ASN A 16 -36.27 -8.61 -5.35
N ILE A 17 -37.58 -8.39 -5.14
CA ILE A 17 -38.63 -8.97 -6.00
C ILE A 17 -38.70 -8.19 -7.32
N ILE A 18 -38.55 -6.87 -7.29
CA ILE A 18 -38.55 -6.02 -8.48
C ILE A 18 -37.36 -6.38 -9.38
N ASP A 19 -36.15 -6.48 -8.83
CA ASP A 19 -34.94 -6.82 -9.57
C ASP A 19 -35.03 -8.24 -10.16
N PHE A 20 -35.63 -9.18 -9.43
CA PHE A 20 -35.86 -10.53 -9.90
C PHE A 20 -36.81 -10.58 -11.12
N LEU A 21 -37.91 -9.82 -11.07
CA LEU A 21 -38.89 -9.74 -12.15
C LEU A 21 -38.35 -8.97 -13.36
N ALA A 22 -37.53 -7.93 -13.14
CA ALA A 22 -36.81 -7.23 -14.19
C ALA A 22 -35.85 -8.17 -14.95
N GLY A 23 -35.16 -9.08 -14.24
CA GLY A 23 -34.33 -10.12 -14.84
C GLY A 23 -35.08 -11.15 -15.70
N LEU A 24 -36.42 -11.21 -15.58
CA LEU A 24 -37.31 -12.03 -16.42
C LEU A 24 -37.95 -11.22 -17.57
N GLY A 25 -37.54 -9.96 -17.74
CA GLY A 25 -38.13 -9.05 -18.73
C GLY A 25 -39.49 -8.46 -18.30
N VAL A 26 -39.89 -8.64 -17.04
CA VAL A 26 -41.14 -8.07 -16.50
C VAL A 26 -40.82 -6.73 -15.87
N SER A 27 -41.29 -5.66 -16.51
CA SER A 27 -41.13 -4.29 -15.99
C SER A 27 -42.23 -3.99 -14.98
N ILE A 28 -41.85 -3.60 -13.76
CA ILE A 28 -42.78 -3.15 -12.72
C ILE A 28 -42.63 -1.65 -12.58
N HIS A 29 -43.75 -0.95 -12.63
CA HIS A 29 -43.75 0.52 -12.53
C HIS A 29 -44.19 1.01 -11.14
N ASN A 30 -44.85 0.15 -10.34
CA ASN A 30 -45.29 0.50 -8.99
C ASN A 30 -45.21 -0.71 -8.01
N PRO A 31 -44.65 -0.57 -6.79
CA PRO A 31 -44.67 -1.61 -5.75
C PRO A 31 -46.06 -2.09 -5.31
N SER A 32 -47.12 -1.33 -5.62
CA SER A 32 -48.51 -1.70 -5.33
C SER A 32 -49.18 -2.50 -6.45
N GLU A 33 -48.47 -2.75 -7.54
CA GLU A 33 -48.96 -3.47 -8.72
C GLU A 33 -49.24 -4.94 -8.38
N GLN A 34 -50.38 -5.46 -8.88
CA GLN A 34 -50.79 -6.84 -8.63
C GLN A 34 -50.15 -7.76 -9.66
N LEU A 35 -49.36 -8.72 -9.17
CA LEU A 35 -48.82 -9.79 -10.01
C LEU A 35 -49.89 -10.86 -10.27
N GLY A 36 -49.97 -11.31 -11.52
CA GLY A 36 -50.81 -12.44 -11.94
C GLY A 36 -50.39 -13.74 -11.26
N GLU A 37 -51.34 -14.67 -11.10
CA GLU A 37 -51.17 -15.89 -10.29
C GLU A 37 -49.96 -16.75 -10.72
N GLY A 38 -49.68 -16.83 -12.03
CA GLY A 38 -48.50 -17.56 -12.54
C GLY A 38 -47.16 -16.95 -12.10
N LEU A 39 -47.05 -15.62 -12.11
CA LEU A 39 -45.85 -14.91 -11.63
C LEU A 39 -45.73 -15.01 -10.10
N VAL A 40 -46.86 -14.90 -9.38
CA VAL A 40 -46.89 -15.08 -7.93
C VAL A 40 -46.44 -16.48 -7.54
N ALA A 41 -46.95 -17.52 -8.20
CA ALA A 41 -46.54 -18.90 -7.96
C ALA A 41 -45.06 -19.12 -8.27
N MET A 42 -44.54 -18.51 -9.34
CA MET A 42 -43.13 -18.64 -9.73
C MET A 42 -42.18 -17.89 -8.78
N VAL A 43 -42.59 -16.74 -8.26
CA VAL A 43 -41.85 -16.01 -7.22
C VAL A 43 -41.89 -16.78 -5.90
N LEU A 44 -43.04 -17.33 -5.50
CA LEU A 44 -43.13 -18.14 -4.29
C LEU A 44 -42.27 -19.41 -4.42
N ASP A 45 -42.42 -20.20 -5.48
CA ASP A 45 -41.60 -21.41 -5.73
C ASP A 45 -40.10 -21.10 -5.76
N LYS A 46 -39.69 -19.89 -6.16
CA LYS A 46 -38.27 -19.53 -6.21
C LYS A 46 -37.72 -18.90 -4.93
N PHE A 47 -38.55 -18.39 -4.04
CA PHE A 47 -38.10 -17.72 -2.81
C PHE A 47 -38.38 -18.52 -1.54
N THR A 48 -39.29 -19.50 -1.58
CA THR A 48 -39.65 -20.34 -0.43
C THR A 48 -39.17 -21.78 -0.55
N LYS A 49 -38.62 -22.18 -1.70
CA LYS A 49 -38.17 -23.56 -1.93
C LYS A 49 -36.81 -23.79 -1.30
N THR A 50 -36.77 -24.77 -0.41
CA THR A 50 -35.56 -25.12 0.34
C THR A 50 -34.76 -26.11 -0.49
N TYR A 51 -33.55 -25.71 -0.88
CA TYR A 51 -32.60 -26.58 -1.54
C TYR A 51 -31.56 -27.03 -0.51
N SER A 52 -31.20 -28.31 -0.52
CA SER A 52 -30.08 -28.84 0.26
C SER A 52 -29.20 -29.66 -0.68
N ALA A 53 -27.90 -29.45 -0.56
CA ALA A 53 -26.84 -30.14 -1.27
C ALA A 53 -26.03 -31.04 -0.31
N LYS A 54 -26.70 -31.55 0.72
CA LYS A 54 -26.14 -32.45 1.72
C LYS A 54 -25.52 -33.69 1.08
N GLY A 55 -24.26 -33.93 1.41
CA GLY A 55 -23.47 -35.05 0.85
C GLY A 55 -22.78 -34.76 -0.48
N ILE A 56 -22.88 -33.53 -1.02
CA ILE A 56 -22.09 -33.09 -2.16
C ILE A 56 -20.80 -32.44 -1.64
N SER A 57 -19.66 -32.89 -2.16
CA SER A 57 -18.37 -32.23 -1.94
C SER A 57 -18.09 -31.21 -3.04
N VAL A 58 -17.70 -30.01 -2.62
CA VAL A 58 -17.25 -28.93 -3.49
C VAL A 58 -15.83 -28.53 -3.08
N ASP A 59 -14.98 -28.37 -4.07
CA ASP A 59 -13.59 -27.95 -3.86
C ASP A 59 -13.53 -26.48 -3.42
N LEU A 60 -12.71 -26.16 -2.41
CA LEU A 60 -12.52 -24.78 -1.90
C LEU A 60 -11.74 -23.85 -2.87
N ARG A 61 -11.61 -24.20 -4.14
CA ARG A 61 -11.02 -23.36 -5.19
C ARG A 61 -12.04 -22.36 -5.75
N PRO A 62 -11.59 -21.21 -6.29
CA PRO A 62 -12.48 -20.27 -6.96
C PRO A 62 -13.24 -20.95 -8.11
N ILE A 63 -14.58 -20.91 -8.07
CA ILE A 63 -15.47 -21.56 -9.03
C ILE A 63 -16.52 -20.56 -9.52
N LYS A 64 -16.90 -20.60 -10.80
CA LYS A 64 -18.00 -19.73 -11.28
C LYS A 64 -19.30 -20.14 -10.62
N LEU A 65 -20.17 -19.17 -10.35
CA LEU A 65 -21.48 -19.44 -9.74
C LEU A 65 -22.32 -20.40 -10.59
N GLY A 66 -22.24 -20.30 -11.92
CA GLY A 66 -22.87 -21.24 -12.85
C GLY A 66 -22.36 -22.68 -12.71
N ASP A 67 -21.05 -22.85 -12.61
CA ASP A 67 -20.41 -24.17 -12.48
C ASP A 67 -20.71 -24.79 -11.09
N LEU A 68 -20.70 -23.96 -10.04
CA LEU A 68 -21.11 -24.37 -8.69
C LEU A 68 -22.56 -24.83 -8.68
N SER A 69 -23.45 -24.07 -9.32
CA SER A 69 -24.88 -24.39 -9.45
C SER A 69 -25.11 -25.77 -10.06
N GLU A 70 -24.34 -26.11 -11.10
CA GLU A 70 -24.40 -27.43 -11.73
C GLU A 70 -23.86 -28.52 -10.80
N GLN A 71 -22.75 -28.25 -10.09
CA GLN A 71 -22.12 -29.21 -9.19
C GLN A 71 -22.98 -29.56 -7.96
N ILE A 72 -23.59 -28.57 -7.32
CA ILE A 72 -24.47 -28.78 -6.15
C ILE A 72 -25.92 -29.06 -6.53
N LYS A 73 -26.24 -29.08 -7.84
CA LYS A 73 -27.57 -29.30 -8.41
C LYS A 73 -28.64 -28.32 -7.89
N ILE A 74 -28.22 -27.09 -7.56
CA ILE A 74 -29.11 -26.00 -7.13
C ILE A 74 -29.14 -24.97 -8.25
N PRO A 75 -30.33 -24.51 -8.72
CA PRO A 75 -30.41 -23.51 -9.77
C PRO A 75 -29.64 -22.22 -9.45
N SER A 76 -28.82 -21.76 -10.39
CA SER A 76 -27.98 -20.56 -10.24
C SER A 76 -28.76 -19.31 -9.81
N GLY A 77 -29.99 -19.17 -10.31
CA GLY A 77 -30.90 -18.11 -9.90
C GLY A 77 -31.22 -18.11 -8.40
N HIS A 78 -31.20 -19.27 -7.73
CA HIS A 78 -31.45 -19.40 -6.29
C HIS A 78 -30.21 -19.04 -5.46
N LEU A 79 -29.01 -19.41 -5.94
CA LEU A 79 -27.74 -19.05 -5.31
C LEU A 79 -27.50 -17.54 -5.37
N ILE A 80 -27.77 -16.91 -6.52
CA ILE A 80 -27.69 -15.45 -6.71
C ILE A 80 -28.62 -14.75 -5.71
N LEU A 81 -29.85 -15.24 -5.58
CA LEU A 81 -30.87 -14.68 -4.69
C LEU A 81 -30.49 -14.76 -3.21
N PHE A 82 -29.88 -15.87 -2.80
CA PHE A 82 -29.38 -16.03 -1.44
C PHE A 82 -28.22 -15.08 -1.14
N LEU A 83 -27.24 -14.99 -2.05
CA LEU A 83 -26.12 -14.06 -1.90
C LEU A 83 -26.59 -12.61 -1.83
N LEU A 84 -27.59 -12.25 -2.64
CA LEU A 84 -28.22 -10.93 -2.61
C LEU A 84 -28.86 -10.64 -1.24
N LYS A 85 -29.56 -11.62 -0.64
CA LYS A 85 -30.13 -11.49 0.73
C LYS A 85 -29.04 -11.29 1.80
N LYS A 86 -27.80 -11.76 1.56
CA LYS A 86 -26.63 -11.57 2.44
C LYS A 86 -25.80 -10.33 2.09
N GLY A 87 -26.25 -9.50 1.16
CA GLY A 87 -25.58 -8.25 0.77
C GLY A 87 -24.48 -8.40 -0.29
N HIS A 88 -24.43 -9.54 -0.98
CA HIS A 88 -23.42 -9.85 -1.99
C HIS A 88 -24.06 -9.94 -3.39
N ALA A 89 -23.73 -9.01 -4.29
CA ALA A 89 -24.24 -9.02 -5.66
C ALA A 89 -23.35 -9.89 -6.57
N PHE A 90 -23.91 -10.98 -7.10
CA PHE A 90 -23.23 -11.90 -8.03
C PHE A 90 -24.08 -12.22 -9.26
N ASN A 91 -23.45 -12.48 -10.40
CA ASN A 91 -24.08 -13.01 -11.61
C ASN A 91 -23.58 -14.44 -11.94
N LYS A 92 -24.23 -15.13 -12.89
CA LYS A 92 -23.94 -16.53 -13.23
C LYS A 92 -22.47 -16.76 -13.68
N ASN A 93 -21.84 -15.75 -14.28
CA ASN A 93 -20.51 -15.88 -14.87
C ASN A 93 -19.37 -15.45 -13.92
N GLN A 94 -19.70 -14.88 -12.76
CA GLN A 94 -18.73 -14.42 -11.78
C GLN A 94 -18.19 -15.56 -10.92
N VAL A 95 -16.91 -15.43 -10.54
CA VAL A 95 -16.17 -16.40 -9.75
C VAL A 95 -16.41 -16.15 -8.26
N LEU A 96 -16.74 -17.21 -7.54
CA LEU A 96 -16.98 -17.21 -6.10
C LEU A 96 -15.68 -17.53 -5.37
N HIS A 97 -15.28 -16.65 -4.46
CA HIS A 97 -14.09 -16.82 -3.61
C HIS A 97 -14.44 -17.59 -2.32
N LYS A 98 -13.40 -18.03 -1.59
CA LYS A 98 -13.51 -18.90 -0.41
C LYS A 98 -14.54 -18.42 0.62
N ASP A 99 -14.60 -17.12 0.88
CA ASP A 99 -15.52 -16.57 1.87
C ASP A 99 -16.99 -16.70 1.43
N ILE A 100 -17.27 -16.48 0.15
CA ILE A 100 -18.61 -16.65 -0.43
C ILE A 100 -19.00 -18.13 -0.50
N LEU A 101 -18.05 -19.00 -0.83
CA LEU A 101 -18.25 -20.45 -0.83
C LEU A 101 -18.58 -20.98 0.57
N ARG A 102 -17.94 -20.45 1.62
CA ARG A 102 -18.27 -20.80 3.02
C ARG A 102 -19.69 -20.39 3.40
N ILE A 103 -20.11 -19.18 3.02
CA ILE A 103 -21.49 -18.71 3.26
C ILE A 103 -22.49 -19.64 2.57
N LEU A 104 -22.24 -20.02 1.31
CA LEU A 104 -23.10 -20.95 0.58
C LEU A 104 -23.09 -22.37 1.18
N SER A 105 -21.94 -22.86 1.64
CA SER A 105 -21.81 -24.20 2.22
C SER A 105 -22.63 -24.37 3.51
N ASN A 106 -22.65 -23.32 4.35
CA ASN A 106 -23.40 -23.33 5.59
C ASN A 106 -24.92 -23.31 5.35
N GLU A 107 -25.36 -22.61 4.31
CA GLU A 107 -26.78 -22.50 4.00
C GLU A 107 -27.32 -23.74 3.28
N PHE A 108 -26.59 -24.21 2.26
CA PHE A 108 -27.03 -25.29 1.39
C PHE A 108 -26.45 -26.65 1.79
N GLU A 109 -25.79 -26.75 2.95
CA GLU A 109 -25.30 -27.96 3.60
C GLU A 109 -24.35 -28.84 2.75
N PHE A 110 -23.64 -28.27 1.77
CA PHE A 110 -22.60 -29.01 1.03
C PHE A 110 -21.26 -28.94 1.76
N THR A 111 -20.46 -29.99 1.63
CA THR A 111 -19.15 -30.07 2.28
C THR A 111 -18.11 -29.37 1.41
N LEU A 112 -17.36 -28.45 2.00
CA LEU A 112 -16.19 -27.88 1.35
C LEU A 112 -14.99 -28.78 1.61
N GLU A 113 -14.52 -29.45 0.57
CA GLU A 113 -13.24 -30.16 0.63
C GLU A 113 -12.14 -29.16 0.26
N GLU A 114 -11.27 -28.86 1.21
CA GLU A 114 -9.90 -28.53 0.85
C GLU A 114 -9.29 -29.79 0.28
N LYS A 115 -9.50 -30.01 -1.02
CA LYS A 115 -8.45 -30.66 -1.77
C LYS A 115 -7.26 -29.73 -1.58
N ILE A 116 -6.35 -30.17 -0.71
CA ILE A 116 -4.93 -29.93 -0.89
C ILE A 116 -4.71 -30.42 -2.32
N SER A 117 -4.95 -29.49 -3.24
CA SER A 117 -4.32 -29.58 -4.52
C SER A 117 -2.88 -29.77 -4.08
N GLU A 118 -2.29 -30.85 -4.56
CA GLU A 118 -0.95 -30.76 -5.07
C GLU A 118 -0.92 -29.59 -6.09
N VAL A 119 -1.19 -28.34 -5.64
CA VAL A 119 -0.17 -27.32 -5.68
C VAL A 119 1.04 -28.12 -5.26
N SER A 120 1.80 -28.51 -6.26
CA SER A 120 3.21 -28.64 -6.07
C SER A 120 3.61 -27.42 -5.23
N ASN A 121 3.61 -27.56 -3.90
CA ASN A 121 4.78 -28.08 -3.24
C ASN A 121 5.83 -28.38 -4.30
N ILE A 122 6.43 -27.29 -4.80
CA ILE A 122 7.85 -27.24 -5.11
C ILE A 122 8.61 -27.39 -3.76
N SER A 123 8.14 -28.28 -2.90
CA SER A 123 8.91 -29.18 -2.08
C SER A 123 8.94 -30.55 -2.77
N ASP A 124 9.12 -30.57 -4.10
CA ASP A 124 10.17 -31.39 -4.70
C ASP A 124 11.54 -30.92 -4.14
N GLN A 125 11.68 -31.00 -2.82
CA GLN A 125 12.91 -31.42 -2.19
C GLN A 125 12.87 -32.95 -2.15
N LYS A 126 12.64 -33.62 -3.29
CA LYS A 126 13.69 -34.57 -3.67
C LYS A 126 14.94 -33.72 -3.64
N GLN A 127 15.79 -33.91 -2.63
CA GLN A 127 17.14 -33.37 -2.60
C GLN A 127 17.67 -33.55 -4.01
N ARG A 128 17.63 -32.48 -4.81
CA ARG A 128 18.17 -32.52 -6.16
C ARG A 128 19.64 -32.63 -5.88
N VAL A 129 20.16 -33.84 -6.06
CA VAL A 129 21.57 -34.08 -5.92
C VAL A 129 22.20 -33.32 -7.06
N PHE A 130 22.73 -32.15 -6.72
CA PHE A 130 23.58 -31.39 -7.63
C PHE A 130 24.90 -32.14 -7.70
N GLU A 131 25.08 -32.91 -8.76
CA GLU A 131 26.26 -33.78 -8.91
C GLU A 131 27.50 -32.96 -9.31
N ASN A 132 27.30 -31.85 -10.03
CA ASN A 132 28.37 -31.00 -10.56
C ASN A 132 28.49 -29.68 -9.79
N LEU A 133 28.77 -29.74 -8.50
CA LEU A 133 29.00 -28.56 -7.68
C LEU A 133 30.36 -27.91 -8.00
N SER A 134 30.32 -26.69 -8.54
CA SER A 134 31.49 -25.83 -8.73
C SER A 134 31.47 -24.66 -7.75
N VAL A 135 32.66 -24.14 -7.42
CA VAL A 135 32.79 -22.90 -6.63
C VAL A 135 32.08 -21.76 -7.36
N ARG A 136 31.32 -20.95 -6.61
CA ARG A 136 30.65 -19.75 -7.15
C ARG A 136 31.06 -18.48 -6.40
N PRO A 137 30.97 -17.31 -7.05
CA PRO A 137 31.10 -16.03 -6.37
C PRO A 137 30.13 -15.86 -5.19
N PRO A 138 30.55 -15.23 -4.08
CA PRO A 138 29.65 -14.81 -3.02
C PRO A 138 28.77 -13.65 -3.48
N VAL A 139 27.51 -13.68 -3.03
CA VAL A 139 26.59 -12.55 -3.13
C VAL A 139 26.67 -11.76 -1.82
N ILE A 140 27.04 -10.49 -1.94
CA ILE A 140 27.34 -9.61 -0.82
C ILE A 140 26.33 -8.47 -0.80
N VAL A 141 25.58 -8.33 0.28
CA VAL A 141 24.67 -7.19 0.47
C VAL A 141 25.31 -6.15 1.36
N ILE A 142 25.23 -4.87 0.95
CA ILE A 142 25.69 -3.76 1.79
C ILE A 142 24.51 -3.16 2.53
N VAL A 143 24.60 -3.12 3.87
CA VAL A 143 23.57 -2.64 4.78
C VAL A 143 24.13 -1.62 5.77
N GLY A 144 23.26 -0.83 6.39
CA GLY A 144 23.65 0.21 7.36
C GLY A 144 22.77 1.46 7.28
N HIS A 145 22.98 2.40 8.21
CA HIS A 145 22.19 3.63 8.31
C HIS A 145 22.36 4.56 7.10
N VAL A 146 21.39 5.45 6.89
CA VAL A 146 21.47 6.54 5.89
C VAL A 146 22.75 7.37 6.12
N ASP A 147 23.37 7.84 5.04
CA ASP A 147 24.59 8.66 5.05
C ASP A 147 25.86 8.05 5.69
N HIS A 148 25.84 6.75 5.99
CA HIS A 148 27.05 6.02 6.39
C HIS A 148 27.99 5.69 5.22
N GLY A 149 27.66 6.10 3.99
CA GLY A 149 28.53 5.97 2.81
C GLY A 149 28.48 4.63 2.07
N LYS A 150 27.34 3.91 2.14
CA LYS A 150 27.10 2.67 1.35
C LYS A 150 27.30 2.88 -0.15
N THR A 151 26.56 3.82 -0.72
CA THR A 151 26.66 4.15 -2.15
C THR A 151 28.04 4.68 -2.51
N THR A 152 28.67 5.45 -1.63
CA THR A 152 30.04 5.95 -1.84
C THR A 152 31.06 4.82 -1.93
N LEU A 153 30.93 3.79 -1.08
CA LEU A 153 31.80 2.61 -1.13
C LEU A 153 31.60 1.85 -2.45
N LEU A 154 30.33 1.60 -2.83
CA LEU A 154 30.01 0.89 -4.07
C LEU A 154 30.48 1.67 -5.31
N ASP A 155 30.36 3.00 -5.30
CA ASP A 155 30.89 3.88 -6.35
C ASP A 155 32.40 3.77 -6.48
N TYR A 156 33.11 3.82 -5.34
CA TYR A 156 34.57 3.67 -5.32
C TYR A 156 34.98 2.31 -5.90
N ILE A 157 34.34 1.22 -5.45
CA ILE A 157 34.61 -0.14 -5.93
C ILE A 157 34.34 -0.25 -7.44
N ARG A 158 33.25 0.35 -7.93
CA ARG A 158 32.91 0.34 -9.37
C ARG A 158 33.79 1.26 -10.23
N LYS A 159 34.68 2.06 -9.63
CA LYS A 159 35.37 3.17 -10.31
C LYS A 159 34.38 4.08 -11.07
N SER A 160 33.17 4.24 -10.53
CA SER A 160 32.05 4.95 -11.17
C SER A 160 31.44 5.94 -10.19
N ARG A 161 30.77 7.01 -10.67
CA ARG A 161 30.12 8.02 -9.82
C ARG A 161 28.60 7.97 -10.01
N VAL A 162 27.94 6.97 -9.44
CA VAL A 162 26.48 6.84 -9.48
C VAL A 162 25.80 7.70 -8.42
N ALA A 163 26.34 7.80 -7.20
CA ALA A 163 25.79 8.63 -6.13
C ALA A 163 25.65 10.10 -6.55
N ALA A 164 26.61 10.61 -7.32
CA ALA A 164 26.58 11.98 -7.84
C ALA A 164 25.54 12.20 -8.96
N LYS A 165 25.07 11.12 -9.60
CA LYS A 165 24.08 11.14 -10.69
C LYS A 165 22.66 10.84 -10.21
N GLU A 166 22.50 10.20 -9.05
CA GLU A 166 21.19 9.90 -8.47
C GLU A 166 20.53 11.15 -7.89
N LYS A 167 19.22 11.28 -8.13
CA LYS A 167 18.44 12.43 -7.63
C LYS A 167 18.42 12.39 -6.11
N GLY A 168 18.88 13.47 -5.48
CA GLY A 168 18.94 13.60 -4.02
C GLY A 168 20.14 12.90 -3.38
N GLY A 169 21.08 12.34 -4.15
CA GLY A 169 22.31 11.73 -3.63
C GLY A 169 22.10 10.42 -2.86
N ILE A 170 20.94 9.78 -3.01
CA ILE A 170 20.58 8.54 -2.32
C ILE A 170 20.22 7.42 -3.31
N THR A 171 20.62 6.19 -2.96
CA THR A 171 20.23 4.97 -3.68
C THR A 171 18.76 4.65 -3.40
N GLN A 172 17.97 4.58 -4.46
CA GLN A 172 16.53 4.28 -4.41
C GLN A 172 16.15 3.00 -5.17
N HIS A 173 17.11 2.35 -5.84
CA HIS A 173 16.94 1.12 -6.62
C HIS A 173 17.83 -0.01 -6.10
N LEU A 174 17.38 -1.26 -6.25
CA LEU A 174 18.23 -2.42 -5.98
C LEU A 174 19.14 -2.67 -7.18
N GLY A 175 20.44 -2.39 -7.01
CA GLY A 175 21.46 -2.68 -8.02
C GLY A 175 22.18 -3.99 -7.72
N ALA A 176 22.65 -4.68 -8.75
CA ALA A 176 23.53 -5.84 -8.59
C ALA A 176 24.67 -5.79 -9.60
N TYR A 177 25.90 -6.02 -9.16
CA TYR A 177 27.08 -5.93 -10.03
C TYR A 177 28.23 -6.83 -9.58
N ARG A 178 29.11 -7.18 -10.53
CA ARG A 178 30.27 -8.05 -10.30
C ARG A 178 31.56 -7.22 -10.22
N VAL A 179 32.45 -7.61 -9.32
CA VAL A 179 33.78 -7.03 -9.12
C VAL A 179 34.78 -8.18 -9.13
N ASP A 180 35.77 -8.11 -10.01
CA ASP A 180 36.83 -9.10 -10.05
C ASP A 180 38.00 -8.64 -9.16
N THR A 181 38.45 -9.51 -8.26
CA THR A 181 39.60 -9.29 -7.37
C THR A 181 40.69 -10.32 -7.67
N ALA A 182 41.88 -10.13 -7.10
CA ALA A 182 42.97 -11.11 -7.22
C ALA A 182 42.62 -12.49 -6.64
N HIS A 183 41.65 -12.54 -5.71
CA HIS A 183 41.23 -13.74 -4.98
C HIS A 183 39.87 -14.27 -5.45
N GLY A 184 39.38 -13.82 -6.62
CA GLY A 184 38.11 -14.26 -7.20
C GLY A 184 37.12 -13.11 -7.39
N SER A 185 35.95 -13.46 -7.92
CA SER A 185 34.90 -12.49 -8.22
C SER A 185 33.93 -12.34 -7.06
N LEU A 186 33.49 -11.12 -6.79
CA LEU A 186 32.53 -10.75 -5.76
C LEU A 186 31.29 -10.13 -6.42
N VAL A 187 30.10 -10.43 -5.92
CA VAL A 187 28.85 -9.91 -6.46
C VAL A 187 28.19 -9.03 -5.42
N PHE A 188 28.06 -7.74 -5.66
CA PHE A 188 27.49 -6.79 -4.72
C PHE A 188 26.03 -6.50 -5.03
N LEU A 189 25.19 -6.49 -4.00
CA LEU A 189 23.82 -6.00 -3.99
C LEU A 189 23.78 -4.64 -3.29
N ASP A 190 23.43 -3.62 -4.05
CA ASP A 190 23.24 -2.25 -3.57
C ASP A 190 21.82 -2.08 -3.04
N THR A 191 21.65 -2.04 -1.72
CA THR A 191 20.33 -1.86 -1.12
C THR A 191 20.12 -0.42 -0.62
N PRO A 192 18.95 0.18 -0.87
CA PRO A 192 18.61 1.49 -0.31
C PRO A 192 18.65 1.54 1.23
N GLY A 193 19.27 2.60 1.77
CA GLY A 193 19.45 2.79 3.21
C GLY A 193 18.23 3.33 3.97
N HIS A 194 17.25 3.91 3.28
CA HIS A 194 16.12 4.58 3.93
C HIS A 194 15.05 3.57 4.40
N GLU A 195 14.46 3.81 5.58
CA GLU A 195 13.36 3.00 6.16
C GLU A 195 12.24 2.62 5.18
N ALA A 196 11.84 3.53 4.27
CA ALA A 196 10.80 3.29 3.26
C ALA A 196 11.08 2.04 2.41
N PHE A 197 12.35 1.65 2.27
CA PHE A 197 12.83 0.54 1.46
C PHE A 197 13.23 -0.69 2.29
N SER A 198 12.73 -0.84 3.52
CA SER A 198 13.06 -1.99 4.39
C SER A 198 12.73 -3.34 3.72
N MET A 199 11.65 -3.42 2.93
CA MET A 199 11.33 -4.63 2.15
C MET A 199 12.40 -4.97 1.10
N MET A 200 12.98 -3.97 0.42
CA MET A 200 14.08 -4.20 -0.52
C MET A 200 15.34 -4.71 0.18
N ARG A 201 15.64 -4.19 1.38
CA ARG A 201 16.77 -4.70 2.19
C ARG A 201 16.57 -6.15 2.59
N LYS A 202 15.39 -6.48 3.14
CA LYS A 202 15.07 -7.86 3.53
C LYS A 202 15.20 -8.83 2.36
N ARG A 203 14.79 -8.42 1.15
CA ARG A 203 14.98 -9.20 -0.09
C ARG A 203 16.45 -9.37 -0.45
N GLY A 204 17.23 -8.28 -0.48
CA GLY A 204 18.67 -8.34 -0.75
C GLY A 204 19.40 -9.26 0.22
N MET A 205 18.99 -9.25 1.48
CA MET A 205 19.54 -10.13 2.53
C MET A 205 19.12 -11.59 2.34
N SER A 206 17.90 -11.87 1.89
CA SER A 206 17.45 -13.26 1.68
C SER A 206 18.17 -14.00 0.54
N VAL A 207 18.83 -13.26 -0.36
CA VAL A 207 19.57 -13.80 -1.51
C VAL A 207 21.09 -13.69 -1.35
N ALA A 208 21.56 -12.99 -0.31
CA ALA A 208 22.98 -12.81 -0.05
C ALA A 208 23.57 -13.99 0.71
N ASP A 209 24.90 -14.11 0.66
CA ASP A 209 25.70 -15.02 1.47
C ASP A 209 26.39 -14.26 2.62
N ILE A 210 26.81 -13.02 2.35
CA ILE A 210 27.55 -12.14 3.27
C ILE A 210 26.84 -10.78 3.37
N ALA A 211 26.71 -10.25 4.59
CA ALA A 211 26.25 -8.89 4.84
C ALA A 211 27.42 -8.00 5.27
N VAL A 212 27.70 -6.94 4.51
CA VAL A 212 28.63 -5.88 4.89
C VAL A 212 27.87 -4.80 5.64
N LEU A 213 28.07 -4.73 6.96
CA LEU A 213 27.48 -3.71 7.82
C LEU A 213 28.37 -2.47 7.85
N ILE A 214 27.90 -1.38 7.25
CA ILE A 214 28.63 -0.11 7.24
C ILE A 214 28.21 0.78 8.40
N VAL A 215 29.19 1.15 9.22
CA VAL A 215 29.03 2.04 10.38
C VAL A 215 29.94 3.24 10.17
N ALA A 216 29.38 4.45 10.14
CA ALA A 216 30.21 5.64 10.04
C ALA A 216 30.90 5.92 11.38
N ALA A 217 32.18 6.28 11.32
CA ALA A 217 32.98 6.46 12.52
C ALA A 217 32.60 7.73 13.31
N ASP A 218 32.12 8.77 12.63
CA ASP A 218 31.57 9.98 13.24
C ASP A 218 30.26 9.71 13.99
N ASP A 219 29.35 8.93 13.40
CA ASP A 219 28.02 8.67 13.94
C ASP A 219 27.97 7.51 14.95
N GLY A 220 28.60 6.38 14.64
CA GLY A 220 28.54 5.14 15.42
C GLY A 220 27.29 4.29 15.13
N VAL A 221 26.91 3.42 16.07
CA VAL A 221 25.76 2.51 15.90
C VAL A 221 24.44 3.27 16.05
N MET A 222 23.64 3.27 14.98
CA MET A 222 22.34 3.95 14.90
C MET A 222 21.17 2.94 14.87
N PRO A 223 19.90 3.36 15.10
CA PRO A 223 18.76 2.45 15.12
C PRO A 223 18.60 1.56 13.87
N GLN A 224 18.85 2.11 12.68
CA GLN A 224 18.82 1.33 11.42
C GLN A 224 19.99 0.34 11.30
N THR A 225 21.12 0.64 11.94
CA THR A 225 22.24 -0.30 12.06
C THR A 225 21.79 -1.51 12.89
N VAL A 226 21.13 -1.27 14.03
CA VAL A 226 20.58 -2.33 14.89
C VAL A 226 19.52 -3.16 14.16
N GLU A 227 18.62 -2.52 13.41
CA GLU A 227 17.66 -3.23 12.55
C GLU A 227 18.36 -4.13 11.53
N SER A 228 19.41 -3.61 10.87
CA SER A 228 20.18 -4.35 9.87
C SER A 228 20.94 -5.54 10.48
N ILE A 229 21.50 -5.38 11.68
CA ILE A 229 22.13 -6.48 12.43
C ILE A 229 21.13 -7.60 12.67
N LYS A 230 19.96 -7.26 13.20
CA LYS A 230 18.91 -8.25 13.49
C LYS A 230 18.45 -8.97 12.21
N GLN A 231 18.20 -8.23 11.14
CA GLN A 231 17.80 -8.82 9.86
C GLN A 231 18.87 -9.76 9.29
N ALA A 232 20.17 -9.46 9.49
CA ALA A 232 21.27 -10.27 8.99
C ALA A 232 21.41 -11.56 9.78
N GLN A 233 21.26 -11.47 11.10
CA GLN A 233 21.23 -12.62 12.00
C GLN A 233 20.01 -13.52 11.73
N ASP A 234 18.83 -12.94 11.58
CA ASP A 234 17.58 -13.66 11.25
C ASP A 234 17.68 -14.38 9.90
N ALA A 235 18.44 -13.83 8.95
CA ALA A 235 18.71 -14.43 7.65
C ALA A 235 19.88 -15.43 7.65
N GLY A 236 20.60 -15.58 8.76
CA GLY A 236 21.76 -16.47 8.88
C GLY A 236 22.97 -16.06 8.04
N LEU A 237 23.12 -14.75 7.75
CA LEU A 237 24.23 -14.25 6.94
C LEU A 237 25.52 -14.11 7.75
N THR A 238 26.65 -14.33 7.09
CA THR A 238 27.96 -13.96 7.67
C THR A 238 28.09 -12.44 7.65
N ILE A 239 28.32 -11.84 8.81
CA ILE A 239 28.40 -10.38 8.95
C ILE A 239 29.87 -9.93 8.97
N VAL A 240 30.22 -9.02 8.08
CA VAL A 240 31.49 -8.31 8.05
C VAL A 240 31.22 -6.83 8.34
N VAL A 241 31.95 -6.25 9.29
CA VAL A 241 31.76 -4.84 9.68
C VAL A 241 32.77 -3.96 8.97
N ALA A 242 32.29 -2.92 8.29
CA ALA A 242 33.12 -1.89 7.70
C ALA A 242 32.90 -0.54 8.42
N VAL A 243 33.90 -0.08 9.17
CA VAL A 243 33.88 1.23 9.84
C VAL A 243 34.36 2.27 8.84
N ASN A 244 33.45 3.13 8.39
CA ASN A 244 33.69 4.12 7.33
C ASN A 244 34.02 5.52 7.89
N LYS A 245 34.55 6.40 7.03
CA LYS A 245 34.93 7.79 7.36
C LYS A 245 36.06 7.91 8.39
N ILE A 246 36.99 6.96 8.41
CA ILE A 246 38.18 7.02 9.29
C ILE A 246 39.07 8.24 9.02
N ASP A 247 38.93 8.88 7.86
CA ASP A 247 39.62 10.12 7.52
C ASP A 247 39.17 11.34 8.35
N LYS A 248 38.07 11.22 9.10
CA LYS A 248 37.48 12.33 9.88
C LYS A 248 37.64 12.20 11.40
N VAL A 249 38.11 11.06 11.91
CA VAL A 249 38.08 10.77 13.34
C VAL A 249 39.35 10.09 13.82
N ASP A 250 39.63 10.22 15.11
CA ASP A 250 40.76 9.56 15.77
C ASP A 250 40.45 8.08 16.12
N HIS A 251 41.51 7.30 16.35
CA HIS A 251 41.41 5.86 16.68
C HIS A 251 40.51 5.53 17.88
N ALA A 252 40.44 6.40 18.89
CA ALA A 252 39.62 6.20 20.08
C ALA A 252 38.12 6.07 19.76
N ARG A 253 37.66 6.67 18.66
CA ARG A 253 36.25 6.58 18.23
C ARG A 253 35.91 5.21 17.68
N VAL A 254 36.87 4.51 17.06
CA VAL A 254 36.69 3.16 16.52
C VAL A 254 36.50 2.16 17.67
N ASP A 255 37.23 2.30 18.77
CA ASP A 255 37.08 1.43 19.94
C ASP A 255 35.71 1.57 20.60
N ALA A 256 35.16 2.79 20.64
CA ALA A 256 33.79 3.00 21.10
C ALA A 256 32.76 2.26 20.23
N ILE A 257 32.97 2.20 18.91
CA ILE A 257 32.08 1.45 18.00
C ILE A 257 32.20 -0.06 18.24
N LYS A 258 33.40 -0.58 18.51
CA LYS A 258 33.59 -2.00 18.90
C LYS A 258 32.76 -2.35 20.15
N GLN A 259 32.78 -1.47 21.17
CA GLN A 259 31.96 -1.64 22.36
C GLN A 259 30.47 -1.65 22.05
N GLN A 260 29.99 -0.70 21.23
CA GLN A 260 28.58 -0.62 20.83
C GLN A 260 28.13 -1.87 20.06
N LEU A 261 28.94 -2.36 19.12
CA LEU A 261 28.64 -3.57 18.35
C LEU A 261 28.55 -4.81 19.25
N SER A 262 29.43 -4.92 20.24
CA SER A 262 29.39 -6.02 21.23
C SER A 262 28.09 -6.01 22.04
N GLN A 263 27.53 -4.84 22.36
CA GLN A 263 26.22 -4.74 23.06
C GLN A 263 25.07 -5.27 22.22
N HIS A 264 25.23 -5.32 20.90
CA HIS A 264 24.27 -5.86 19.94
C HIS A 264 24.63 -7.28 19.46
N GLY A 265 25.50 -7.98 20.19
CA GLY A 265 25.83 -9.39 19.92
C GLY A 265 26.83 -9.60 18.78
N LEU A 266 27.52 -8.54 18.33
CA LEU A 266 28.60 -8.63 17.36
C LEU A 266 29.96 -8.47 18.05
N LEU A 267 30.57 -9.59 18.44
CA LEU A 267 31.90 -9.61 19.05
C LEU A 267 32.99 -9.64 17.96
N ILE A 268 33.87 -8.65 17.98
CA ILE A 268 34.94 -8.46 16.98
C ILE A 268 36.13 -9.40 17.23
N GLU A 269 36.78 -9.86 16.16
CA GLU A 269 37.96 -10.75 16.21
C GLU A 269 39.09 -10.27 17.13
N ASP A 270 39.39 -8.96 17.13
CA ASP A 270 40.40 -8.36 18.01
C ASP A 270 40.18 -8.69 19.50
N TRP A 271 38.93 -8.95 19.89
CA TRP A 271 38.51 -9.24 21.26
C TRP A 271 38.13 -10.72 21.44
N GLY A 272 38.60 -11.60 20.56
CA GLY A 272 38.31 -13.03 20.60
C GLY A 272 36.94 -13.42 20.03
N GLY A 273 36.32 -12.52 19.25
CA GLY A 273 35.06 -12.78 18.55
C GLY A 273 35.21 -13.42 17.17
N GLN A 274 34.10 -13.44 16.43
CA GLN A 274 34.01 -14.03 15.07
C GLN A 274 33.75 -12.99 13.98
N ILE A 275 33.47 -11.74 14.36
CA ILE A 275 33.11 -10.69 13.42
C ILE A 275 34.38 -9.98 12.93
N VAL A 276 34.66 -10.10 11.64
CA VAL A 276 35.72 -9.35 10.97
C VAL A 276 35.35 -7.87 10.95
N LEU A 277 36.26 -7.01 11.41
CA LEU A 277 36.12 -5.56 11.35
C LEU A 277 37.21 -4.96 10.46
N VAL A 278 36.80 -4.21 9.44
CA VAL A 278 37.70 -3.50 8.54
C VAL A 278 37.45 -2.00 8.65
N GLN A 279 38.52 -1.24 8.85
CA GLN A 279 38.52 0.22 8.86
C GLN A 279 38.71 0.73 7.43
N ILE A 280 37.79 1.57 6.94
CA ILE A 280 37.80 2.09 5.57
C ILE A 280 37.52 3.59 5.51
N SER A 281 37.99 4.22 4.44
CA SER A 281 37.51 5.52 3.98
C SER A 281 37.03 5.37 2.54
N ALA A 282 35.71 5.27 2.35
CA ALA A 282 35.11 5.16 1.02
C ALA A 282 35.40 6.38 0.12
N LYS A 283 35.77 7.52 0.71
CA LYS A 283 36.12 8.75 -0.02
C LYS A 283 37.54 8.71 -0.57
N THR A 284 38.51 8.28 0.24
CA THR A 284 39.93 8.26 -0.14
C THR A 284 40.35 6.93 -0.77
N GLY A 285 39.58 5.86 -0.52
CA GLY A 285 39.92 4.50 -0.91
C GLY A 285 40.70 3.71 0.13
N GLN A 286 41.13 4.35 1.21
CA GLN A 286 41.91 3.69 2.25
C GLN A 286 41.15 2.48 2.83
N GLY A 287 41.79 1.32 2.87
CA GLY A 287 41.23 0.09 3.45
C GLY A 287 40.19 -0.63 2.59
N VAL A 288 39.79 -0.09 1.43
CA VAL A 288 38.79 -0.75 0.57
C VAL A 288 39.34 -2.04 -0.03
N ASP A 289 40.61 -2.06 -0.48
CA ASP A 289 41.24 -3.28 -1.00
C ASP A 289 41.30 -4.38 0.07
N LYS A 290 41.66 -4.01 1.30
CA LYS A 290 41.64 -4.91 2.46
C LYS A 290 40.22 -5.45 2.75
N LEU A 291 39.18 -4.64 2.59
CA LEU A 291 37.80 -5.10 2.73
C LEU A 291 37.45 -6.14 1.66
N LEU A 292 37.84 -5.91 0.40
CA LEU A 292 37.60 -6.86 -0.69
C LEU A 292 38.35 -8.18 -0.47
N GLU A 293 39.60 -8.13 -0.03
CA GLU A 293 40.41 -9.30 0.33
C GLU A 293 39.74 -10.11 1.45
N MET A 294 39.31 -9.45 2.53
CA MET A 294 38.63 -10.11 3.64
C MET A 294 37.29 -10.74 3.21
N LEU A 295 36.55 -10.10 2.31
CA LEU A 295 35.30 -10.67 1.77
C LEU A 295 35.55 -11.91 0.91
N ALA A 296 36.62 -11.91 0.11
CA ALA A 296 37.03 -13.08 -0.65
C ALA A 296 37.42 -14.25 0.28
N LEU A 297 38.24 -13.99 1.29
CA LEU A 297 38.64 -15.01 2.28
C LEU A 297 37.43 -15.59 3.05
N GLN A 298 36.49 -14.74 3.47
CA GLN A 298 35.26 -15.19 4.10
C GLN A 298 34.42 -16.07 3.18
N SER A 299 34.41 -15.78 1.87
CA SER A 299 33.70 -16.62 0.89
C SER A 299 34.31 -17.99 0.69
N GLU A 300 35.65 -18.11 0.80
CA GLU A 300 36.35 -19.40 0.75
C GLU A 300 35.97 -20.27 1.95
N MET A 301 35.89 -19.68 3.15
CA MET A 301 35.44 -20.38 4.36
C MET A 301 34.00 -20.88 4.29
N LEU A 302 33.13 -20.20 3.54
CA LEU A 302 31.74 -20.60 3.34
C LEU A 302 31.57 -21.74 2.32
N GLU A 303 32.63 -22.11 1.60
CA GLU A 303 32.63 -23.15 0.55
C GLU A 303 31.44 -23.05 -0.42
N LEU A 304 31.14 -21.83 -0.89
CA LEU A 304 29.96 -21.57 -1.71
C LEU A 304 30.00 -22.33 -3.03
N LYS A 305 29.02 -23.22 -3.23
CA LYS A 305 28.91 -24.07 -4.42
C LYS A 305 27.59 -23.84 -5.16
N ALA A 306 27.62 -23.99 -6.49
CA ALA A 306 26.44 -24.09 -7.33
C ALA A 306 26.70 -25.03 -8.51
N ASP A 307 25.62 -25.54 -9.10
CA ASP A 307 25.69 -26.39 -10.28
C ASP A 307 25.40 -25.56 -11.55
N PRO A 308 26.42 -25.25 -12.37
CA PRO A 308 26.24 -24.47 -13.59
C PRO A 308 25.60 -25.27 -14.73
N THR A 309 25.57 -26.60 -14.64
CA THR A 309 25.06 -27.50 -15.70
C THR A 309 23.55 -27.71 -15.64
N SER A 310 22.94 -27.45 -14.49
CA SER A 310 21.50 -27.51 -14.30
C SER A 310 20.75 -26.38 -15.03
N LYS A 311 19.42 -26.51 -15.12
CA LYS A 311 18.55 -25.43 -15.60
C LYS A 311 18.58 -24.26 -14.63
N ALA A 312 18.56 -23.02 -15.15
CA ALA A 312 18.64 -21.84 -14.30
C ALA A 312 17.47 -21.76 -13.32
N GLU A 313 17.81 -21.53 -12.06
CA GLU A 313 16.87 -21.21 -11.01
C GLU A 313 17.43 -20.09 -10.13
N GLY A 314 16.59 -19.16 -9.70
CA GLY A 314 17.04 -18.01 -8.94
C GLY A 314 15.93 -17.01 -8.65
N PHE A 315 16.30 -15.77 -8.35
CA PHE A 315 15.37 -14.76 -7.83
C PHE A 315 15.24 -13.56 -8.75
N ILE A 316 14.02 -13.01 -8.83
CA ILE A 316 13.79 -11.68 -9.39
C ILE A 316 14.14 -10.62 -8.34
N LEU A 317 15.18 -9.85 -8.60
CA LEU A 317 15.64 -8.77 -7.73
C LEU A 317 14.81 -7.50 -7.91
N ASP A 318 14.43 -7.17 -9.14
CA ASP A 318 13.60 -6.01 -9.46
C ASP A 318 12.92 -6.18 -10.82
N SER A 319 11.85 -5.43 -11.09
CA SER A 319 11.14 -5.46 -12.37
C SER A 319 10.63 -4.08 -12.79
N HIS A 320 10.68 -3.81 -14.10
CA HIS A 320 10.14 -2.57 -14.69
C HIS A 320 9.73 -2.75 -16.16
N MET A 321 8.89 -1.84 -16.63
CA MET A 321 8.49 -1.75 -18.03
C MET A 321 9.52 -0.95 -18.84
N GLN A 322 10.13 -1.56 -19.84
CA GLN A 322 11.11 -0.90 -20.70
C GLN A 322 10.55 -0.65 -22.11
N LYS A 323 10.62 0.60 -22.58
CA LYS A 323 10.13 0.97 -23.91
C LYS A 323 10.82 0.15 -25.00
N GLY A 324 10.03 -0.52 -25.84
CA GLY A 324 10.50 -1.38 -26.93
C GLY A 324 10.88 -2.81 -26.54
N LEU A 325 11.22 -3.08 -25.27
CA LEU A 325 11.52 -4.44 -24.78
C LEU A 325 10.36 -5.06 -23.98
N GLY A 326 9.37 -4.26 -23.59
CA GLY A 326 8.24 -4.71 -22.78
C GLY A 326 8.64 -4.92 -21.32
N PRO A 327 8.00 -5.86 -20.60
CA PRO A 327 8.33 -6.14 -19.22
C PRO A 327 9.73 -6.77 -19.12
N THR A 328 10.53 -6.21 -18.22
CA THR A 328 11.92 -6.63 -17.97
C THR A 328 12.15 -6.79 -16.48
N ALA A 329 13.08 -7.66 -16.13
CA ALA A 329 13.42 -7.90 -14.74
C ALA A 329 14.92 -8.15 -14.56
N THR A 330 15.44 -7.78 -13.40
CA THR A 330 16.78 -8.13 -12.95
C THR A 330 16.70 -9.50 -12.27
N PHE A 331 17.39 -10.48 -12.82
CA PHE A 331 17.44 -11.86 -12.35
C PHE A 331 18.83 -12.18 -11.80
N LEU A 332 18.86 -12.89 -10.66
CA LEU A 332 20.07 -13.44 -10.08
C LEU A 332 19.95 -14.97 -10.01
N ALA A 333 20.73 -15.65 -10.83
CA ALA A 333 20.79 -17.11 -10.85
C ALA A 333 21.45 -17.63 -9.57
N ARG A 334 20.79 -18.56 -8.88
CA ARG A 334 21.35 -19.29 -7.73
C ARG A 334 21.99 -20.60 -8.17
N HIS A 335 21.32 -21.31 -9.07
CA HIS A 335 21.80 -22.54 -9.70
C HIS A 335 21.52 -22.49 -11.20
N GLY A 336 22.27 -23.27 -11.95
CA GLY A 336 22.11 -23.46 -13.38
C GLY A 336 22.49 -22.27 -14.24
N THR A 337 22.47 -22.49 -15.55
CA THR A 337 22.79 -21.45 -16.55
C THR A 337 21.53 -21.07 -17.31
N LEU A 338 21.26 -19.77 -17.42
CA LEU A 338 20.15 -19.23 -18.20
C LEU A 338 20.62 -18.96 -19.63
N LEU A 339 19.87 -19.41 -20.63
CA LEU A 339 20.17 -19.22 -22.04
C LEU A 339 19.12 -18.34 -22.72
N THR A 340 19.56 -17.57 -23.72
CA THR A 340 18.62 -16.89 -24.61
C THR A 340 17.75 -17.91 -25.34
N GLY A 341 16.43 -17.72 -25.28
CA GLY A 341 15.44 -18.62 -25.86
C GLY A 341 14.81 -19.63 -24.88
N ASP A 342 15.31 -19.73 -23.65
CA ASP A 342 14.73 -20.59 -22.61
C ASP A 342 13.31 -20.16 -22.23
N TYR A 343 12.47 -21.14 -21.89
CA TYR A 343 11.17 -20.89 -21.29
C TYR A 343 11.28 -20.90 -19.77
N PHE A 344 10.57 -20.00 -19.11
CA PHE A 344 10.61 -19.88 -17.66
C PHE A 344 9.24 -19.57 -17.08
N VAL A 345 9.10 -19.85 -15.77
CA VAL A 345 7.93 -19.52 -14.97
C VAL A 345 8.39 -18.76 -13.72
N VAL A 346 7.65 -17.70 -13.37
CA VAL A 346 7.88 -16.88 -12.17
C VAL A 346 6.52 -16.58 -11.55
N GLY A 347 6.25 -17.10 -10.35
CA GLY A 347 4.97 -16.89 -9.67
C GLY A 347 3.77 -17.13 -10.58
N ASP A 348 2.97 -16.10 -10.84
CA ASP A 348 1.79 -16.12 -11.71
C ASP A 348 2.06 -15.79 -13.20
N THR A 349 3.27 -15.39 -13.54
CA THR A 349 3.69 -15.06 -14.91
C THR A 349 4.73 -16.06 -15.45
N GLY A 350 5.16 -15.83 -16.68
CA GLY A 350 6.20 -16.60 -17.34
C GLY A 350 6.63 -15.93 -18.62
N GLY A 351 7.41 -16.65 -19.42
CA GLY A 351 7.82 -16.12 -20.70
C GLY A 351 8.87 -16.98 -21.38
N ARG A 352 9.45 -16.38 -22.42
CA ARG A 352 10.61 -16.90 -23.12
C ARG A 352 11.70 -15.84 -23.11
N VAL A 353 12.92 -16.19 -22.73
CA VAL A 353 14.04 -15.24 -22.67
C VAL A 353 14.32 -14.70 -24.08
N VAL A 354 14.04 -13.41 -24.29
CA VAL A 354 14.29 -12.72 -25.57
C VAL A 354 15.68 -12.12 -25.60
N SER A 355 16.12 -11.52 -24.49
CA SER A 355 17.45 -10.96 -24.36
C SER A 355 17.95 -11.07 -22.93
N ILE A 356 19.28 -11.22 -22.80
CA ILE A 356 20.03 -11.19 -21.55
C ILE A 356 21.03 -10.05 -21.67
N VAL A 357 21.05 -9.15 -20.69
CA VAL A 357 21.97 -8.01 -20.64
C VAL A 357 22.70 -8.05 -19.29
N GLY A 358 24.02 -8.01 -19.32
CA GLY A 358 24.86 -7.97 -18.11
C GLY A 358 24.75 -6.64 -17.37
N SER A 359 25.25 -6.62 -16.13
CA SER A 359 25.34 -5.40 -15.32
C SER A 359 26.22 -4.29 -15.92
N ASP A 360 27.13 -4.65 -16.84
CA ASP A 360 27.97 -3.76 -17.64
C ASP A 360 27.26 -3.17 -18.87
N GLY A 361 26.03 -3.60 -19.15
CA GLY A 361 25.24 -3.20 -20.31
C GLY A 361 25.50 -4.01 -21.57
N ASN A 362 26.41 -4.98 -21.53
CA ASN A 362 26.70 -5.83 -22.68
C ASN A 362 25.63 -6.92 -22.85
N LYS A 363 25.30 -7.24 -24.11
CA LYS A 363 24.40 -8.35 -24.41
C LYS A 363 25.12 -9.67 -24.17
N LEU A 364 24.47 -10.56 -23.42
CA LEU A 364 24.95 -11.89 -23.12
C LEU A 364 24.09 -12.94 -23.84
N THR A 365 24.69 -14.08 -24.15
CA THR A 365 23.97 -15.27 -24.65
C THR A 365 23.63 -16.24 -23.54
N THR A 366 24.40 -16.22 -22.46
CA THR A 366 24.29 -17.11 -21.30
C THR A 366 24.50 -16.32 -20.01
N ALA A 367 23.87 -16.74 -18.91
CA ALA A 367 24.11 -16.22 -17.58
C ALA A 367 24.29 -17.38 -16.59
N THR A 368 25.49 -17.50 -16.02
CA THR A 368 25.85 -18.54 -15.05
C THR A 368 25.45 -18.14 -13.62
N PRO A 369 25.52 -19.05 -12.64
CA PRO A 369 25.19 -18.74 -11.24
C PRO A 369 25.96 -17.53 -10.69
N ALA A 370 25.29 -16.77 -9.84
CA ALA A 370 25.74 -15.52 -9.22
C ALA A 370 26.02 -14.35 -10.18
N ILE A 371 25.73 -14.46 -11.48
CA ILE A 371 25.81 -13.30 -12.39
C ILE A 371 24.44 -12.59 -12.40
N PRO A 372 24.36 -11.32 -11.95
CA PRO A 372 23.14 -10.54 -12.09
C PRO A 372 22.96 -10.11 -13.55
N VAL A 373 21.79 -10.42 -14.11
CA VAL A 373 21.45 -10.10 -15.49
C VAL A 373 20.07 -9.48 -15.60
N LYS A 374 19.92 -8.51 -16.50
CA LYS A 374 18.61 -8.02 -16.92
C LYS A 374 18.09 -8.93 -18.02
N ILE A 375 16.88 -9.45 -17.84
CA ILE A 375 16.22 -10.33 -18.78
C ILE A 375 14.90 -9.72 -19.29
N SER A 376 14.56 -10.01 -20.54
CA SER A 376 13.32 -9.58 -21.19
C SER A 376 12.56 -10.76 -21.78
N GLY A 377 11.27 -10.55 -22.10
CA GLY A 377 10.41 -11.58 -22.71
C GLY A 377 9.42 -12.22 -21.74
N PHE A 378 9.10 -11.52 -20.66
CA PHE A 378 7.98 -11.87 -19.79
C PHE A 378 6.66 -11.51 -20.48
N ASP A 379 5.61 -12.31 -20.23
CA ASP A 379 4.25 -12.02 -20.69
C ASP A 379 3.65 -10.80 -19.96
N SER A 380 3.96 -10.66 -18.66
CA SER A 380 3.56 -9.55 -17.80
C SER A 380 4.69 -9.21 -16.83
N LEU A 381 4.56 -8.09 -16.12
CA LEU A 381 5.60 -7.70 -15.15
C LEU A 381 5.65 -8.71 -13.99
N PRO A 382 6.79 -9.39 -13.74
CA PRO A 382 6.90 -10.32 -12.63
C PRO A 382 6.94 -9.59 -11.29
N LYS A 383 6.45 -10.24 -10.23
CA LYS A 383 6.54 -9.69 -8.88
C LYS A 383 7.97 -9.84 -8.36
N VAL A 384 8.40 -8.84 -7.60
CA VAL A 384 9.75 -8.78 -7.07
C VAL A 384 9.91 -9.75 -5.89
N GLY A 385 11.04 -10.47 -5.85
CA GLY A 385 11.32 -11.50 -4.85
C GLY A 385 10.80 -12.89 -5.19
N GLU A 386 10.06 -13.06 -6.29
CA GLU A 386 9.61 -14.38 -6.72
C GLU A 386 10.74 -15.21 -7.34
N TYR A 387 10.58 -16.53 -7.24
CA TYR A 387 11.53 -17.50 -7.77
C TYR A 387 11.26 -17.74 -9.25
N LEU A 388 12.28 -17.52 -10.07
CA LEU A 388 12.29 -17.88 -11.48
C LEU A 388 12.87 -19.27 -11.65
N LYS A 389 12.17 -20.10 -12.41
CA LYS A 389 12.64 -21.43 -12.80
C LYS A 389 12.55 -21.60 -14.31
N VAL A 390 13.66 -22.01 -14.92
CA VAL A 390 13.69 -22.44 -16.32
C VAL A 390 13.01 -23.81 -16.44
N VAL A 391 12.08 -23.90 -17.38
CA VAL A 391 11.25 -25.07 -17.61
C VAL A 391 11.27 -25.46 -19.09
N THR A 392 10.80 -26.67 -19.38
CA THR A 392 10.52 -27.09 -20.76
C THR A 392 9.32 -26.34 -21.33
N PHE A 393 9.20 -26.34 -22.66
CA PHE A 393 8.06 -25.74 -23.35
C PHE A 393 6.71 -26.37 -22.94
N GLU A 394 6.68 -27.69 -22.69
CA GLU A 394 5.47 -28.39 -22.27
C GLU A 394 5.02 -27.97 -20.86
N GLU A 395 5.97 -27.85 -19.93
CA GLU A 395 5.73 -27.37 -18.56
C GLU A 395 5.23 -25.92 -18.57
N TYR A 396 5.82 -25.07 -19.42
CA TYR A 396 5.38 -23.69 -19.62
C TYR A 396 3.95 -23.60 -20.17
N LYS A 397 3.58 -24.46 -21.13
CA LYS A 397 2.19 -24.53 -21.61
C LYS A 397 1.23 -24.95 -20.49
N LYS A 398 1.58 -25.98 -19.71
CA LYS A 398 0.76 -26.45 -18.59
C LYS A 398 0.56 -25.36 -17.54
N SER A 399 1.60 -24.57 -17.22
CA SER A 399 1.47 -23.47 -16.26
C SER A 399 0.50 -22.39 -16.75
N LYS A 400 0.51 -22.05 -18.05
CA LYS A 400 -0.45 -21.12 -18.66
C LYS A 400 -1.90 -21.62 -18.65
N LEU A 401 -2.13 -22.90 -18.94
CA LEU A 401 -3.49 -23.48 -18.94
C LEU A 401 -4.11 -23.51 -17.54
N SER A 402 -3.30 -23.68 -16.48
CA SER A 402 -3.77 -23.66 -15.09
C SER A 402 -4.12 -22.27 -14.55
N LYS A 403 -3.72 -21.20 -15.24
CA LYS A 403 -3.85 -19.81 -14.77
C LYS A 403 -4.62 -18.96 -15.79
N THR A 404 -5.92 -19.22 -15.90
CA THR A 404 -6.80 -18.29 -16.61
C THR A 404 -7.05 -17.06 -15.72
N LYS A 405 -6.37 -15.95 -16.08
CA LYS A 405 -6.61 -14.55 -15.71
C LYS A 405 -7.16 -14.28 -14.30
N THR A 406 -6.25 -13.96 -13.38
CA THR A 406 -6.58 -13.04 -12.29
C THR A 406 -6.58 -11.64 -12.90
N GLU A 407 -7.76 -11.03 -13.02
CA GLU A 407 -7.86 -9.61 -13.35
C GLU A 407 -7.10 -8.80 -12.28
N GLU A 408 -6.34 -7.80 -12.73
CA GLU A 408 -5.68 -6.83 -11.88
C GLU A 408 -6.70 -6.30 -10.86
N SER A 409 -6.41 -6.48 -9.57
CA SER A 409 -7.28 -6.02 -8.52
C SER A 409 -7.35 -4.49 -8.56
N ILE A 410 -8.44 -3.97 -9.11
CA ILE A 410 -8.82 -2.58 -8.89
C ILE A 410 -9.08 -2.48 -7.38
N TYR A 411 -8.19 -1.79 -6.65
CA TYR A 411 -8.34 -1.54 -5.23
C TYR A 411 -9.38 -0.43 -5.03
N LEU A 412 -10.65 -0.72 -5.35
CA LEU A 412 -11.76 0.14 -4.97
C LEU A 412 -12.06 -0.11 -3.50
N LYS A 413 -11.33 0.58 -2.60
CA LYS A 413 -11.94 0.93 -1.33
C LYS A 413 -12.96 2.03 -1.60
N SER A 414 -14.22 1.65 -1.64
CA SER A 414 -15.33 2.59 -1.52
C SER A 414 -15.38 3.10 -0.07
N SER A 415 -14.47 3.99 0.30
CA SER A 415 -14.65 4.84 1.48
C SER A 415 -15.21 6.16 1.01
N GLN A 416 -16.43 6.50 1.43
CA GLN A 416 -17.05 7.81 1.20
C GLN A 416 -16.35 8.96 1.97
N GLU A 417 -15.11 8.77 2.43
CA GLU A 417 -14.38 9.69 3.32
C GLU A 417 -12.91 9.93 2.91
N SER A 418 -12.45 9.47 1.74
CA SER A 418 -11.08 9.80 1.29
C SER A 418 -11.03 11.16 0.63
N ILE A 419 -10.23 12.07 1.21
CA ILE A 419 -10.05 13.45 0.75
C ILE A 419 -9.29 13.50 -0.59
N LEU A 420 -8.36 12.56 -0.82
CA LEU A 420 -7.49 12.55 -1.98
C LEU A 420 -7.46 11.17 -2.66
N ASN A 421 -8.00 11.09 -3.88
CA ASN A 421 -7.83 9.93 -4.76
C ASN A 421 -6.54 10.09 -5.58
N ILE A 422 -5.72 9.03 -5.65
CA ILE A 422 -4.49 9.04 -6.44
C ILE A 422 -4.35 7.83 -7.37
N VAL A 423 -3.79 8.09 -8.56
CA VAL A 423 -3.25 7.10 -9.47
C VAL A 423 -1.72 7.17 -9.39
N LEU A 424 -1.08 6.10 -8.92
CA LEU A 424 0.37 6.06 -8.69
C LEU A 424 1.09 5.31 -9.81
N LYS A 425 2.00 5.98 -10.50
CA LYS A 425 2.86 5.38 -11.54
C LYS A 425 4.32 5.49 -11.11
N THR A 426 5.06 4.39 -11.19
CA THR A 426 6.46 4.32 -10.72
C THR A 426 7.37 3.75 -11.79
N ASP A 427 8.68 3.91 -11.66
CA ASP A 427 9.63 3.35 -12.62
C ASP A 427 9.83 1.85 -12.44
N THR A 428 9.85 1.38 -11.20
CA THR A 428 10.12 0.00 -10.78
C THR A 428 9.03 -0.49 -9.84
N GLU A 429 8.77 -1.79 -9.87
CA GLU A 429 7.79 -2.42 -8.98
C GLU A 429 8.21 -2.30 -7.50
N SER A 430 9.52 -2.35 -7.24
CA SER A 430 10.06 -2.13 -5.91
C SER A 430 9.77 -0.72 -5.38
N SER A 431 9.88 0.30 -6.24
CA SER A 431 9.51 1.69 -5.87
C SER A 431 8.02 1.82 -5.60
N ARG A 432 7.17 1.13 -6.37
CA ARG A 432 5.71 1.07 -6.12
C ARG A 432 5.41 0.57 -4.72
N GLU A 433 5.97 -0.59 -4.35
CA GLU A 433 5.76 -1.19 -3.03
C GLU A 433 6.28 -0.30 -1.90
N ALA A 434 7.47 0.28 -2.06
CA ALA A 434 8.07 1.16 -1.07
C ALA A 434 7.20 2.41 -0.82
N ILE A 435 6.68 3.04 -1.88
CA ILE A 435 5.80 4.20 -1.77
C ILE A 435 4.47 3.83 -1.11
N LEU A 436 3.83 2.73 -1.52
CA LEU A 436 2.57 2.28 -0.93
C LEU A 436 2.71 1.96 0.57
N HIS A 437 3.79 1.27 0.93
CA HIS A 437 4.10 0.99 2.32
C HIS A 437 4.42 2.26 3.12
N SER A 438 5.06 3.25 2.50
CA SER A 438 5.31 4.54 3.15
C SER A 438 4.02 5.34 3.35
N ILE A 439 3.12 5.32 2.36
CA ILE A 439 1.80 5.95 2.45
C ILE A 439 0.98 5.31 3.57
N SER A 440 0.99 3.98 3.72
CA SER A 440 0.23 3.30 4.78
C SER A 440 0.74 3.59 6.20
N LYS A 441 2.00 4.00 6.35
CA LYS A 441 2.60 4.45 7.61
C LYS A 441 2.31 5.90 7.95
N LEU A 442 1.79 6.70 7.02
CA LEU A 442 1.45 8.10 7.31
C LEU A 442 0.28 8.17 8.32
N PRO A 443 0.31 9.12 9.27
CA PRO A 443 -0.81 9.34 10.19
C PRO A 443 -2.13 9.57 9.45
N ASP A 444 -2.07 10.32 8.36
CA ASP A 444 -3.21 10.74 7.55
C ASP A 444 -3.51 9.77 6.40
N SER A 445 -2.99 8.53 6.46
CA SER A 445 -3.13 7.52 5.40
C SER A 445 -4.58 7.21 5.03
N LYS A 446 -5.53 7.39 5.95
CA LYS A 446 -6.97 7.23 5.71
C LYS A 446 -7.53 8.24 4.70
N ASN A 447 -6.90 9.40 4.58
CA ASN A 447 -7.33 10.47 3.68
C ASN A 447 -6.83 10.26 2.25
N ILE A 448 -5.93 9.29 2.03
CA ILE A 448 -5.36 8.95 0.72
C ILE A 448 -5.95 7.64 0.23
N ASN A 449 -6.64 7.68 -0.90
CA ASN A 449 -7.15 6.49 -1.58
C ASN A 449 -6.35 6.22 -2.86
N VAL A 450 -5.61 5.12 -2.88
CA VAL A 450 -4.87 4.69 -4.06
C VAL A 450 -5.80 3.90 -4.96
N ILE A 451 -6.36 4.56 -5.98
CA ILE A 451 -7.30 3.94 -6.93
C ILE A 451 -6.60 2.90 -7.79
N PHE A 452 -5.40 3.25 -8.25
CA PHE A 452 -4.59 2.39 -9.10
C PHE A 452 -3.11 2.64 -8.84
N SER A 453 -2.31 1.57 -8.92
CA SER A 453 -0.85 1.70 -8.88
C SER A 453 -0.19 0.69 -9.79
N ALA A 454 0.79 1.13 -10.59
CA ALA A 454 1.55 0.25 -11.47
C ALA A 454 2.94 0.81 -11.77
N ALA A 455 3.88 -0.06 -12.13
CA ALA A 455 5.15 0.34 -12.71
C ALA A 455 5.00 0.60 -14.23
N GLY A 456 5.62 1.68 -14.72
CA GLY A 456 5.55 2.14 -16.11
C GLY A 456 5.25 3.64 -16.22
N ASN A 457 5.55 4.21 -17.39
CA ASN A 457 5.24 5.62 -17.68
C ASN A 457 3.73 5.91 -17.62
N ILE A 458 3.38 7.18 -17.43
CA ILE A 458 1.98 7.63 -17.47
C ILE A 458 1.53 7.69 -18.94
N ASN A 459 0.45 6.98 -19.24
CA ASN A 459 -0.17 6.90 -20.57
C ASN A 459 -1.59 7.51 -20.58
N GLU A 460 -2.24 7.52 -21.75
CA GLU A 460 -3.59 8.07 -21.96
C GLU A 460 -4.66 7.37 -21.10
N SER A 461 -4.56 6.05 -20.94
CA SER A 461 -5.48 5.26 -20.10
C SER A 461 -5.40 5.67 -18.63
N ASP A 462 -4.21 6.02 -18.12
CA ASP A 462 -4.04 6.53 -16.77
C ASP A 462 -4.75 7.90 -16.58
N VAL A 463 -4.71 8.75 -17.61
CA VAL A 463 -5.39 10.07 -17.65
C VAL A 463 -6.91 9.90 -17.69
N LEU A 464 -7.42 9.01 -18.53
CA LEU A 464 -8.84 8.66 -18.59
C LEU A 464 -9.36 8.10 -17.25
N MET A 465 -8.58 7.24 -16.59
CA MET A 465 -8.93 6.70 -15.28
C MET A 465 -8.96 7.79 -14.22
N ALA A 466 -7.98 8.67 -14.22
CA ALA A 466 -7.91 9.80 -13.30
C ALA A 466 -9.11 10.74 -13.44
N GLU A 467 -9.55 10.98 -14.68
CA GLU A 467 -10.76 11.78 -14.98
C GLU A 467 -12.01 11.11 -14.40
N ALA A 468 -12.21 9.83 -14.70
CA ALA A 468 -13.39 9.08 -14.28
C ALA A 468 -13.49 8.92 -12.74
N THR A 469 -12.37 8.97 -12.04
CA THR A 469 -12.29 8.74 -10.58
C THR A 469 -11.97 9.99 -9.77
N ASN A 470 -11.89 11.15 -10.44
CA ASN A 470 -11.44 12.41 -9.85
C ASN A 470 -10.13 12.25 -9.05
N SER A 471 -9.14 11.59 -9.66
CA SER A 471 -7.85 11.29 -9.03
C SER A 471 -6.75 12.22 -9.52
N ALA A 472 -5.79 12.54 -8.65
CA ALA A 472 -4.52 13.12 -9.08
C ALA A 472 -3.56 12.02 -9.56
N ILE A 473 -2.75 12.31 -10.59
CA ILE A 473 -1.73 11.36 -11.07
C ILE A 473 -0.39 11.71 -10.43
N ILE A 474 0.18 10.74 -9.72
CA ILE A 474 1.47 10.84 -9.05
C ILE A 474 2.47 9.92 -9.75
N GLY A 475 3.50 10.51 -10.34
CA GLY A 475 4.61 9.79 -10.98
C GLY A 475 5.86 9.77 -10.10
N PHE A 476 6.51 8.61 -9.96
CA PHE A 476 7.79 8.47 -9.28
C PHE A 476 8.89 8.00 -10.23
N ASN A 477 9.89 8.85 -10.42
CA ASN A 477 11.03 8.68 -11.34
C ASN A 477 10.65 8.33 -12.79
N ILE A 478 9.42 8.66 -13.20
CA ILE A 478 8.87 8.48 -14.53
C ILE A 478 8.41 9.80 -15.13
N LYS A 479 8.11 9.78 -16.43
CA LYS A 479 7.53 10.91 -17.16
C LYS A 479 6.18 10.52 -17.75
N ALA A 480 5.35 11.51 -18.00
CA ALA A 480 4.17 11.32 -18.82
C ALA A 480 4.57 11.26 -20.31
N GLU A 481 3.93 10.36 -21.05
CA GLU A 481 4.07 10.31 -22.49
C GLU A 481 3.46 11.57 -23.13
N ASN A 482 3.97 11.99 -24.30
CA ASN A 482 3.55 13.24 -24.93
C ASN A 482 2.03 13.34 -25.11
N LYS A 483 1.39 12.25 -25.53
CA LYS A 483 -0.06 12.23 -25.73
C LYS A 483 -0.83 12.32 -24.41
N ALA A 484 -0.39 11.58 -23.38
CA ALA A 484 -0.96 11.64 -22.03
C ALA A 484 -0.83 13.05 -21.43
N SER A 485 0.30 13.73 -21.62
CA SER A 485 0.51 15.09 -21.15
C SER A 485 -0.41 16.10 -21.85
N MET A 486 -0.65 15.94 -23.15
CA MET A 486 -1.58 16.79 -23.91
C MET A 486 -3.02 16.57 -23.45
N GLU A 487 -3.41 15.31 -23.27
CA GLU A 487 -4.75 14.94 -22.82
C GLU A 487 -5.03 15.42 -21.38
N ALA A 488 -4.05 15.29 -20.48
CA ALA A 488 -4.18 15.79 -19.11
C ALA A 488 -4.36 17.31 -19.06
N GLN A 489 -3.67 18.07 -19.92
CA GLN A 489 -3.87 19.51 -20.04
C GLN A 489 -5.27 19.86 -20.53
N GLN A 490 -5.77 19.16 -21.55
CA GLN A 490 -7.12 19.39 -22.08
C GLN A 490 -8.20 19.11 -21.02
N LYS A 491 -8.01 18.08 -20.21
CA LYS A 491 -8.96 17.64 -19.18
C LYS A 491 -8.72 18.25 -17.80
N SER A 492 -7.75 19.16 -17.68
CA SER A 492 -7.35 19.80 -16.41
C SER A 492 -6.98 18.79 -15.31
N ILE A 493 -6.40 17.65 -15.68
CA ILE A 493 -5.94 16.63 -14.73
C ILE A 493 -4.53 16.96 -14.29
N THR A 494 -4.32 16.97 -12.97
CA THR A 494 -3.02 17.28 -12.38
C THR A 494 -2.09 16.07 -12.44
N ILE A 495 -0.95 16.22 -13.11
CA ILE A 495 0.15 15.25 -13.09
C ILE A 495 1.32 15.84 -12.30
N ASN A 496 1.67 15.21 -11.17
CA ASN A 496 2.85 15.57 -10.39
C ASN A 496 3.89 14.46 -10.48
N THR A 497 5.14 14.81 -10.78
CA THR A 497 6.23 13.84 -10.84
C THR A 497 7.31 14.16 -9.83
N PHE A 498 7.81 13.13 -9.15
CA PHE A 498 8.80 13.22 -8.09
C PHE A 498 9.99 12.32 -8.42
N GLY A 499 11.19 12.73 -7.98
CA GLY A 499 12.39 11.89 -8.07
C GLY A 499 12.97 11.49 -6.71
N ILE A 500 12.32 11.90 -5.62
CA ILE A 500 12.75 11.66 -4.24
C ILE A 500 11.50 11.33 -3.44
N ILE A 501 11.49 10.19 -2.74
CA ILE A 501 10.29 9.66 -2.08
C ILE A 501 9.74 10.62 -0.99
N TYR A 502 10.60 11.27 -0.21
CA TYR A 502 10.16 12.22 0.81
C TYR A 502 9.41 13.43 0.24
N LYS A 503 9.88 13.99 -0.89
CA LYS A 503 9.19 15.11 -1.55
C LYS A 503 7.79 14.73 -2.00
N LEU A 504 7.61 13.47 -2.41
CA LEU A 504 6.29 12.93 -2.74
C LEU A 504 5.42 12.83 -1.49
N LEU A 505 5.94 12.26 -0.39
CA LEU A 505 5.18 12.11 0.86
C LEU A 505 4.82 13.48 1.48
N GLU A 506 5.76 14.43 1.49
CA GLU A 506 5.53 15.81 1.93
C GLU A 506 4.46 16.50 1.09
N TYR A 507 4.49 16.31 -0.23
CA TYR A 507 3.45 16.82 -1.13
C TYR A 507 2.08 16.24 -0.77
N LEU A 508 1.97 14.91 -0.58
CA LEU A 508 0.70 14.28 -0.20
C LEU A 508 0.18 14.80 1.14
N GLN A 509 1.04 14.92 2.15
CA GLN A 509 0.67 15.50 3.45
C GLN A 509 0.23 16.96 3.34
N LYS A 510 0.91 17.76 2.51
CA LYS A 510 0.53 19.15 2.28
C LYS A 510 -0.85 19.25 1.63
N VAL A 511 -1.13 18.43 0.62
CA VAL A 511 -2.45 18.42 -0.06
C VAL A 511 -3.56 18.06 0.91
N ILE A 512 -3.33 17.10 1.82
CA ILE A 512 -4.32 16.75 2.85
C ILE A 512 -4.56 17.94 3.78
N LYS A 513 -3.50 18.56 4.31
CA LYS A 513 -3.62 19.73 5.20
C LYS A 513 -4.32 20.91 4.54
N ASP A 514 -4.00 21.20 3.29
CA ASP A 514 -4.62 22.29 2.53
C ASP A 514 -6.10 22.01 2.21
N SER A 515 -6.54 20.74 2.32
CA SER A 515 -7.92 20.30 2.08
C SER A 515 -8.77 20.18 3.35
N GLU A 516 -8.17 20.34 4.54
CA GLU A 516 -8.91 20.33 5.81
C GLU A 516 -9.76 21.61 5.93
N VAL A 517 -11.07 21.44 6.12
CA VAL A 517 -11.99 22.55 6.41
C VAL A 517 -11.76 22.97 7.87
N PRO A 518 -11.59 24.27 8.17
CA PRO A 518 -11.31 24.73 9.54
C PRO A 518 -12.41 24.29 10.51
N GLU A 519 -12.00 23.76 11.66
CA GLU A 519 -12.91 23.27 12.69
C GLU A 519 -13.65 24.47 13.32
N ILE A 520 -14.95 24.57 13.07
CA ILE A 520 -15.82 25.60 13.65
C ILE A 520 -16.07 25.21 15.11
N SER A 521 -15.47 25.94 16.06
CA SER A 521 -15.64 25.68 17.49
C SER A 521 -16.51 26.76 18.14
N ARG A 522 -17.41 26.36 19.04
CA ARG A 522 -18.29 27.29 19.77
C ARG A 522 -17.63 27.69 21.08
N GLU A 523 -17.32 28.97 21.23
CA GLU A 523 -16.77 29.51 22.48
C GLU A 523 -17.87 30.20 23.29
N LYS A 524 -17.96 29.89 24.59
CA LYS A 524 -18.87 30.58 25.50
C LYS A 524 -18.33 31.98 25.79
N THR A 525 -19.08 33.00 25.37
CA THR A 525 -18.63 34.40 25.45
C THR A 525 -19.20 35.15 26.64
N GLY A 526 -20.36 34.75 27.17
CA GLY A 526 -20.96 35.40 28.33
C GLY A 526 -22.23 34.75 28.84
N GLU A 527 -22.63 35.19 30.03
CA GLU A 527 -23.88 34.83 30.70
C GLU A 527 -24.66 36.08 31.08
N ALA A 528 -25.98 36.02 30.90
CA ALA A 528 -26.92 37.06 31.28
C ALA A 528 -28.15 36.47 31.98
N GLU A 529 -28.90 37.33 32.65
CA GLU A 529 -30.14 36.96 33.35
C GLU A 529 -31.26 37.90 32.91
N VAL A 530 -32.41 37.33 32.58
CA VAL A 530 -33.60 38.09 32.16
C VAL A 530 -34.17 38.82 33.37
N LYS A 531 -34.27 40.15 33.25
CA LYS A 531 -34.86 41.04 34.26
C LYS A 531 -36.28 41.43 33.95
N LYS A 532 -36.63 41.53 32.67
CA LYS A 532 -37.96 41.95 32.26
C LYS A 532 -38.29 41.46 30.86
N VAL A 533 -39.55 41.12 30.62
CA VAL A 533 -40.03 40.70 29.30
C VAL A 533 -40.92 41.78 28.71
N PHE A 534 -40.67 42.14 27.45
CA PHE A 534 -41.42 43.16 26.73
C PHE A 534 -42.12 42.55 25.52
N ALA A 535 -43.44 42.72 25.40
CA ALA A 535 -44.18 42.34 24.21
C ALA A 535 -44.38 43.58 23.31
N ILE A 536 -43.78 43.58 22.12
CA ILE A 536 -43.93 44.66 21.14
C ILE A 536 -44.67 44.12 19.91
N LYS A 537 -45.85 44.70 19.60
CA LYS A 537 -46.74 44.24 18.52
C LYS A 537 -46.06 44.09 17.15
N SER A 538 -45.02 44.88 16.85
CA SER A 538 -44.30 44.86 15.57
C SER A 538 -43.03 43.99 15.54
N LEU A 539 -42.50 43.59 16.70
CA LEU A 539 -41.17 42.95 16.81
C LEU A 539 -41.19 41.60 17.56
N GLY A 540 -42.30 41.24 18.19
CA GLY A 540 -42.43 40.02 19.00
C GLY A 540 -42.07 40.25 20.47
N ILE A 541 -41.70 39.18 21.16
CA ILE A 541 -41.32 39.21 22.58
C ILE A 541 -39.81 39.45 22.69
N ILE A 542 -39.43 40.45 23.47
CA ILE A 542 -38.05 40.90 23.67
C ILE A 542 -37.68 40.67 25.14
N ALA A 543 -36.50 40.08 25.36
CA ALA A 543 -35.94 39.92 26.69
C ALA A 543 -35.08 41.13 27.07
N GLY A 544 -35.45 41.84 28.11
CA GLY A 544 -34.59 42.75 28.85
C GLY A 544 -33.74 41.96 29.83
N PHE A 545 -32.42 42.04 29.71
CA PHE A 545 -31.47 41.24 30.47
C PHE A 545 -30.36 42.08 31.08
N GLN A 546 -29.68 41.52 32.07
CA GLN A 546 -28.44 42.06 32.63
C GLN A 546 -27.31 41.04 32.48
N VAL A 547 -26.16 41.49 31.97
CA VAL A 547 -24.98 40.61 31.81
C VAL A 547 -24.34 40.35 33.16
N ARG A 548 -24.22 39.07 33.52
CA ARG A 548 -23.59 38.60 34.76
C ARG A 548 -22.11 38.31 34.57
N GLN A 549 -21.74 37.71 33.45
CA GLN A 549 -20.36 37.31 33.17
C GLN A 549 -20.05 37.45 31.68
N GLY A 550 -18.81 37.83 31.34
CA GLY A 550 -18.36 37.94 29.94
C GLY A 550 -19.10 39.03 29.14
N LYS A 551 -19.37 38.73 27.87
CA LYS A 551 -20.05 39.64 26.93
C LYS A 551 -21.08 38.89 26.10
N ILE A 552 -22.19 39.55 25.80
CA ILE A 552 -23.21 39.05 24.87
C ILE A 552 -22.98 39.71 23.52
N PHE A 553 -22.70 38.92 22.49
CA PHE A 553 -22.46 39.40 21.13
C PHE A 553 -23.70 39.31 20.27
N ARG A 554 -23.92 40.30 19.38
CA ARG A 554 -25.09 40.33 18.49
C ARG A 554 -25.13 39.15 17.51
N ASN A 555 -23.97 38.65 17.07
CA ASN A 555 -23.86 37.49 16.18
C ASN A 555 -23.75 36.16 16.95
N GLY A 556 -24.02 36.15 18.25
CA GLY A 556 -23.98 34.94 19.06
C GLY A 556 -25.27 34.12 18.99
N GLU A 557 -25.12 32.80 19.14
CA GLU A 557 -26.21 31.88 19.48
C GLU A 557 -26.39 31.90 21.01
N VAL A 558 -27.63 31.87 21.48
CA VAL A 558 -27.94 31.83 22.92
C VAL A 558 -28.68 30.57 23.29
N GLU A 559 -28.35 30.05 24.47
CA GLU A 559 -29.12 29.01 25.16
C GLU A 559 -29.87 29.62 26.33
N ILE A 560 -31.16 29.30 26.45
CA ILE A 560 -32.02 29.78 27.53
C ILE A 560 -32.25 28.65 28.53
N TRP A 561 -32.03 28.95 29.81
CA TRP A 561 -32.10 28.02 30.93
C TRP A 561 -33.06 28.54 32.00
N ARG A 562 -33.94 27.65 32.50
CA ARG A 562 -34.89 27.92 33.59
C ARG A 562 -34.83 26.77 34.58
N ASP A 563 -34.69 27.09 35.86
CA ASP A 563 -34.59 26.11 36.96
C ASP A 563 -33.55 24.99 36.73
N GLY A 564 -32.46 25.32 36.03
CA GLY A 564 -31.39 24.38 35.71
C GLY A 564 -31.60 23.53 34.45
N TYR A 565 -32.73 23.67 33.76
CA TYR A 565 -33.01 22.97 32.50
C TYR A 565 -32.91 23.90 31.29
N LYS A 566 -32.36 23.39 30.18
CA LYS A 566 -32.31 24.11 28.91
C LYS A 566 -33.70 24.09 28.26
N ILE A 567 -34.32 25.25 28.15
CA ILE A 567 -35.69 25.42 27.63
C ILE A 567 -35.73 25.98 26.21
N GLY A 568 -34.62 26.50 25.70
CA GLY A 568 -34.56 27.06 24.35
C GLY A 568 -33.15 27.27 23.84
N LYS A 569 -33.05 27.44 22.52
CA LYS A 569 -31.86 27.93 21.82
C LYS A 569 -32.27 28.79 20.63
N GLY A 570 -31.46 29.78 20.26
CA GLY A 570 -31.69 30.57 19.07
C GLY A 570 -30.61 31.62 18.83
N ASN A 571 -30.60 32.20 17.64
CA ASN A 571 -29.64 33.25 17.27
C ASN A 571 -30.16 34.63 17.67
N ILE A 572 -29.27 35.51 18.13
CA ILE A 572 -29.64 36.89 18.45
C ILE A 572 -29.86 37.66 17.14
N ARG A 573 -31.12 38.06 16.88
CA ARG A 573 -31.49 38.88 15.71
C ARG A 573 -31.21 40.37 15.94
N SER A 574 -31.43 40.83 17.17
CA SER A 574 -31.24 42.22 17.57
C SER A 574 -30.70 42.30 18.98
N LEU A 575 -29.74 43.19 19.20
CA LEU A 575 -29.14 43.49 20.50
C LEU A 575 -29.11 45.01 20.67
N GLN A 576 -29.75 45.52 21.71
CA GLN A 576 -29.91 46.95 21.93
C GLN A 576 -29.63 47.34 23.37
N LYS A 577 -29.14 48.58 23.56
CA LYS A 577 -29.01 49.25 24.86
C LYS A 577 -29.46 50.69 24.68
N ASP A 578 -30.32 51.20 25.56
CA ASP A 578 -30.86 52.57 25.50
C ASP A 578 -31.42 52.95 24.11
N LYS A 579 -32.15 52.00 23.49
CA LYS A 579 -32.72 52.09 22.12
C LYS A 579 -31.70 52.22 20.98
N LYS A 580 -30.41 51.99 21.23
CA LYS A 580 -29.35 51.96 20.21
C LYS A 580 -28.90 50.51 19.96
N ALA A 581 -28.68 50.17 18.70
CA ALA A 581 -28.16 48.85 18.33
C ALA A 581 -26.69 48.71 18.75
N MET A 582 -26.37 47.60 19.41
CA MET A 582 -25.03 47.31 19.93
C MET A 582 -24.43 46.08 19.24
N LYS A 583 -23.10 46.05 19.09
CA LYS A 583 -22.37 44.86 18.65
C LYS A 583 -22.16 43.87 19.79
N GLU A 584 -21.87 44.39 20.99
CA GLU A 584 -21.67 43.63 22.22
C GLU A 584 -22.21 44.41 23.44
N ILE A 585 -22.62 43.68 24.48
CA ILE A 585 -22.97 44.24 25.79
C ILE A 585 -22.18 43.46 26.86
N GLY A 586 -21.43 44.18 27.69
CA GLY A 586 -20.55 43.58 28.72
C GLY A 586 -21.17 43.55 30.12
N VAL A 587 -20.45 42.90 31.04
CA VAL A 587 -20.82 42.71 32.45
C VAL A 587 -21.37 43.97 33.12
N GLY A 588 -22.43 43.81 33.91
CA GLY A 588 -23.03 44.86 34.74
C GLY A 588 -24.00 45.77 33.96
N PHE A 589 -23.94 45.76 32.63
CA PHE A 589 -24.87 46.53 31.80
C PHE A 589 -26.13 45.74 31.47
N GLU A 590 -27.22 46.49 31.33
CA GLU A 590 -28.50 45.99 30.86
C GLU A 590 -28.65 46.21 29.36
N GLY A 591 -29.42 45.32 28.74
CA GLY A 591 -29.73 45.37 27.31
C GLY A 591 -31.06 44.70 27.02
N ALA A 592 -31.48 44.82 25.76
CA ALA A 592 -32.63 44.14 25.22
C ALA A 592 -32.19 43.28 24.03
N MET A 593 -32.60 42.01 24.00
CA MET A 593 -32.34 41.11 22.88
C MET A 593 -33.62 40.53 22.30
N LEU A 594 -33.61 40.38 20.98
CA LEU A 594 -34.61 39.61 20.24
C LEU A 594 -33.91 38.37 19.71
N VAL A 595 -34.43 37.20 20.08
CA VAL A 595 -33.90 35.89 19.65
C VAL A 595 -34.82 35.31 18.59
N GLU A 596 -34.22 34.84 17.50
CA GLU A 596 -34.97 34.22 16.41
C GLU A 596 -35.53 32.87 16.84
N GLY A 597 -36.83 32.67 16.61
CA GLY A 597 -37.52 31.41 16.92
C GLY A 597 -37.78 31.15 18.41
N TYR A 598 -37.60 32.15 19.29
CA TYR A 598 -37.85 32.00 20.73
C TYR A 598 -38.58 33.21 21.34
N ASP A 599 -39.74 32.94 21.93
CA ASP A 599 -40.67 33.94 22.48
C ASP A 599 -41.12 33.65 23.93
N ASN A 600 -40.89 32.45 24.46
CA ASN A 600 -41.33 32.00 25.79
C ASN A 600 -40.43 32.47 26.96
N TRP A 601 -40.17 33.77 27.03
CA TRP A 601 -39.32 34.38 28.07
C TRP A 601 -40.02 34.52 29.42
N GLN A 602 -39.29 34.30 30.51
CA GLN A 602 -39.70 34.63 31.87
C GLN A 602 -38.60 35.39 32.61
N GLU A 603 -39.00 36.22 33.57
CA GLU A 603 -38.06 36.89 34.47
C GLU A 603 -37.32 35.85 35.32
N GLY A 604 -36.00 35.98 35.42
CA GLY A 604 -35.13 35.01 36.08
C GLY A 604 -34.50 33.97 35.16
N ASP A 605 -34.90 33.88 33.88
CA ASP A 605 -34.26 33.00 32.91
C ASP A 605 -32.77 33.33 32.75
N LYS A 606 -31.93 32.30 32.72
CA LYS A 606 -30.49 32.44 32.44
C LYS A 606 -30.21 32.28 30.96
N ILE A 607 -29.36 33.14 30.43
CA ILE A 607 -28.95 33.17 29.02
C ILE A 607 -27.46 32.89 28.97
N VAL A 608 -27.06 31.90 28.18
CA VAL A 608 -25.65 31.62 27.88
C VAL A 608 -25.38 31.90 26.42
N CYS A 609 -24.43 32.77 26.11
CA CYS A 609 -24.10 33.17 24.75
C CYS A 609 -22.84 32.46 24.24
N PHE A 610 -22.92 31.97 23.01
CA PHE A 610 -21.85 31.31 22.28
C PHE A 610 -21.58 32.03 20.97
N VAL A 611 -20.32 32.15 20.58
CA VAL A 611 -19.92 32.65 19.26
C VAL A 611 -19.13 31.56 18.55
N GLU A 612 -19.42 31.37 17.27
CA GLU A 612 -18.63 30.49 16.42
C GLU A 612 -17.28 31.14 16.13
N THR A 613 -16.20 30.41 16.44
CA THR A 613 -14.82 30.81 16.16
C THR A 613 -14.20 29.77 15.24
N SER A 614 -13.62 30.23 14.14
CA SER A 614 -12.76 29.40 13.31
C SER A 614 -11.40 29.29 14.01
N LYS A 615 -11.05 28.10 14.47
CA LYS A 615 -9.65 27.82 14.82
C LYS A 615 -8.90 27.53 13.52
N LEU A 616 -7.89 28.34 13.24
CA LEU A 616 -6.89 28.10 12.20
C LEU A 616 -5.77 27.22 12.75
#